data_AF-A0A8T4I6Q2-F1
#
_entry.id   AF-A0A8T4I6Q2-F1
#
_cell.length_a   1.000
_cell.length_b   1.000
_cell.length_c   1.000
_cell.angle_alpha   90.00
_cell.angle_beta   90.00
_cell.angle_gamma   90.00
#
_symmetry.space_group_name_H-M   'P 1'
#
loop_
_entity.id
_entity.type
_entity.pdbx_description
1 polymer ?
#
loop_
_entity_poly.entity_id
_entity_poly.type
_entity_poly.pdbx_seq_one_letter_code
_entity_poly.pdbx_strand_id
1 'polypeptide(L)' 'RQQTFTEAVDRFYRDVLERQVPHDGHRVLRQHIATARRRTNQWGYSIGKEHRESARKVDLAVCAIGARML' A
#
# COMPACT_ATOMS: atom_id res chain seq x y z
N ARG A 1 4.93 -1.67 14.82
CA ARG A 1 5.74 -1.91 13.58
C ARG A 1 4.92 -2.59 12.50
N GLN A 2 4.43 -3.85 12.66
CA GLN A 2 3.55 -4.49 11.66
C GLN A 2 2.07 -4.13 11.83
N GLN A 3 1.58 -4.07 13.07
CA GLN A 3 0.22 -3.59 13.39
C GLN A 3 -0.03 -2.19 12.83
N THR A 4 0.85 -1.23 13.16
CA THR A 4 0.78 0.16 12.69
C THR A 4 0.71 0.27 11.17
N PHE A 5 1.49 -0.56 10.45
CA PHE A 5 1.43 -0.58 8.98
C PHE A 5 0.09 -1.14 8.49
N THR A 6 -0.43 -2.17 9.16
CA THR A 6 -1.75 -2.75 8.83
C THR A 6 -2.88 -1.73 9.02
N GLU A 7 -2.85 -0.98 10.12
CA GLU A 7 -3.78 0.13 10.37
C GLU A 7 -3.64 1.23 9.31
N ALA A 8 -2.40 1.55 8.88
CA ALA A 8 -2.15 2.50 7.82
C ALA A 8 -2.64 2.02 6.44
N VAL A 9 -2.58 0.72 6.14
CA VAL A 9 -3.17 0.14 4.93
C VAL A 9 -4.68 0.38 4.90
N ASP A 10 -5.36 0.12 6.02
CA ASP A 10 -6.80 0.36 6.13
C ASP A 10 -7.15 1.85 5.99
N ARG A 11 -6.40 2.74 6.67
CA ARG A 11 -6.58 4.19 6.53
C ARG A 11 -6.35 4.66 5.10
N PHE A 12 -5.24 4.26 4.47
CA PHE A 12 -4.93 4.63 3.10
C PHE A 12 -6.00 4.14 2.11
N TYR A 13 -6.53 2.94 2.30
CA TYR A 13 -7.63 2.42 1.48
C TYR A 13 -8.88 3.30 1.56
N ARG A 14 -9.29 3.70 2.77
CA ARG A 14 -10.43 4.61 2.97
C ARG A 14 -10.17 5.98 2.34
N ASP A 15 -9.00 6.56 2.55
CA ASP A 15 -8.62 7.85 1.97
C ASP A 15 -8.67 7.81 0.43
N VAL A 16 -8.25 6.71 -0.20
CA VAL A 16 -8.35 6.55 -1.66
C VAL A 16 -9.81 6.53 -2.12
N LEU A 17 -10.67 5.77 -1.44
CA LEU A 17 -12.10 5.71 -1.77
C LEU A 17 -12.79 7.07 -1.61
N GLU A 18 -12.42 7.81 -0.58
CA GLU A 18 -12.93 9.14 -0.25
C GLU A 18 -12.23 10.26 -1.05
N ARG A 19 -11.29 9.92 -1.93
CA ARG A 19 -10.50 10.86 -2.75
C ARG A 19 -9.70 11.88 -1.93
N GLN A 20 -9.22 11.46 -0.76
CA GLN A 20 -8.39 12.24 0.17
C GLN A 20 -6.88 12.01 -0.02
N VAL A 21 -6.47 11.18 -1.00
CA VAL A 21 -5.05 10.99 -1.35
C VAL A 21 -4.70 11.86 -2.56
N PRO A 22 -4.03 13.01 -2.38
CA PRO A 22 -3.53 13.78 -3.51
C PRO A 22 -2.43 12.97 -4.22
N HIS A 23 -2.58 12.83 -5.54
CA HIS A 23 -1.57 12.20 -6.39
C HIS A 23 -1.60 12.81 -7.79
N ASP A 24 -0.44 12.92 -8.41
CA ASP A 24 -0.22 13.46 -9.77
C ASP A 24 -0.41 12.41 -10.89
N GLY A 25 -0.71 11.17 -10.52
CA GLY A 25 -0.83 10.07 -11.47
C GLY A 25 0.52 9.50 -11.93
N HIS A 26 1.60 9.73 -11.18
CA HIS A 26 2.94 9.23 -11.50
C HIS A 26 2.93 7.75 -11.91
N ARG A 27 3.42 7.47 -13.13
CA ARG A 27 3.31 6.17 -13.80
C ARG A 27 3.85 5.01 -12.95
N VAL A 28 4.96 5.23 -12.23
CA VAL A 28 5.60 4.19 -11.42
C VAL A 28 4.79 3.91 -10.14
N LEU A 29 4.22 4.94 -9.51
CA LEU A 29 3.36 4.75 -8.34
C LEU A 29 2.12 3.92 -8.73
N ARG A 30 1.48 4.28 -9.85
CA ARG A 30 0.35 3.53 -10.40
C ARG A 30 0.70 2.05 -10.63
N GLN A 31 1.86 1.77 -11.22
CA GLN A 31 2.33 0.40 -11.45
C GLN A 31 2.53 -0.36 -10.13
N HIS A 32 3.12 0.28 -9.12
CA HIS A 32 3.36 -0.34 -7.82
C HIS A 32 2.04 -0.67 -7.10
N ILE A 33 1.07 0.25 -7.14
CA ILE A 33 -0.28 0.02 -6.60
C ILE A 33 -0.95 -1.16 -7.31
N ALA A 34 -0.92 -1.21 -8.64
CA ALA A 34 -1.52 -2.29 -9.42
C ALA A 34 -0.84 -3.67 -9.20
N THR A 35 0.45 -3.64 -8.85
CA THR A 35 1.25 -4.84 -8.56
C THR A 35 1.00 -5.36 -7.16
N ALA A 36 0.66 -4.48 -6.21
CA ALA A 36 0.45 -4.86 -4.82
C ALA A 36 -0.67 -5.91 -4.70
N ARG A 37 -0.43 -6.88 -3.83
CA ARG A 37 -1.37 -7.97 -3.51
C ARG A 37 -1.71 -7.90 -2.03
N ARG A 38 -3.00 -8.08 -1.75
CA ARG A 38 -3.53 -8.16 -0.39
C ARG A 38 -2.93 -9.38 0.33
N ARG A 39 -2.47 -9.16 1.55
CA ARG A 39 -2.00 -10.18 2.49
C ARG A 39 -2.82 -10.05 3.77
N THR A 40 -3.08 -11.16 4.44
CA THR A 40 -3.75 -11.16 5.74
C THR A 40 -2.74 -11.40 6.85
N ASN A 41 -2.99 -10.80 8.00
CA ASN A 41 -2.27 -11.05 9.24
C ASN A 41 -3.25 -10.94 10.42
N GLN A 42 -2.77 -11.13 11.66
CA GLN A 42 -3.62 -11.09 12.85
C GLN A 42 -4.22 -9.69 13.16
N TRP A 43 -3.77 -8.64 12.49
CA TRP A 43 -4.25 -7.26 12.67
C TRP A 43 -5.16 -6.79 11.52
N GLY A 44 -5.32 -7.58 10.45
CA GLY A 44 -6.11 -7.22 9.27
C GLY A 44 -5.37 -7.42 7.95
N TYR A 45 -5.43 -6.42 7.07
CA TYR A 45 -4.87 -6.47 5.73
C TYR A 45 -3.54 -5.72 5.61
N SER A 46 -2.56 -6.39 5.02
CA SER A 46 -1.30 -5.80 4.58
C SER A 46 -1.16 -5.94 3.06
N ILE A 47 -0.08 -5.41 2.50
CA ILE A 47 0.25 -5.56 1.08
C ILE A 47 1.63 -6.19 0.89
N GLY A 48 1.81 -6.85 -0.24
CA GLY A 48 3.12 -7.34 -0.66
C GLY A 48 3.15 -7.63 -2.16
N LYS A 49 4.29 -8.09 -2.63
CA LYS A 49 4.42 -8.66 -3.98
C LYS A 49 3.64 -9.98 -4.06
N GLU A 50 3.42 -10.47 -5.27
CA GLU A 50 2.84 -11.79 -5.52
C GLU A 50 3.66 -12.92 -4.87
N HIS A 51 4.99 -12.82 -4.93
CA HIS A 51 5.94 -13.68 -4.22
C HIS A 51 7.26 -12.93 -3.94
N ARG A 52 8.10 -13.47 -3.05
CA ARG A 52 9.33 -12.81 -2.55
C ARG A 52 10.31 -12.43 -3.67
N GLU A 53 10.44 -13.27 -4.68
CA GLU A 53 11.39 -13.09 -5.79
C GLU A 53 10.81 -12.27 -6.96
N SER A 54 9.54 -11.87 -6.89
CA SER A 54 8.92 -11.14 -7.99
C SER A 54 9.70 -9.86 -8.32
N ALA A 55 10.02 -9.69 -9.60
CA ALA A 55 10.67 -8.48 -10.11
C ALA A 55 9.75 -7.26 -10.08
N ARG A 56 8.43 -7.47 -10.01
CA ARG A 56 7.45 -6.39 -9.98
C ARG A 56 7.47 -5.72 -8.60
N LYS A 57 7.92 -4.46 -8.57
CA LYS A 57 8.14 -3.69 -7.35
C LYS A 57 6.83 -3.15 -6.76
N VAL A 58 6.83 -2.95 -5.45
CA VAL A 58 5.70 -2.39 -4.68
C VAL A 58 6.15 -1.30 -3.71
N ASP A 59 7.42 -0.90 -3.75
CA ASP A 59 8.05 -0.02 -2.77
C ASP A 59 7.36 1.34 -2.68
N LEU A 60 7.05 1.99 -3.82
CA LEU A 60 6.24 3.22 -3.83
C LEU A 60 4.83 3.06 -3.26
N ALA A 61 4.18 1.91 -3.41
CA ALA A 61 2.88 1.66 -2.77
C ALA A 61 3.06 1.59 -1.24
N VAL A 62 4.12 0.90 -0.78
CA VAL A 62 4.49 0.85 0.63
C VAL A 62 4.81 2.25 1.17
N CYS A 63 5.54 3.08 0.42
CA CYS A 63 5.83 4.47 0.80
C CYS A 63 4.56 5.32 0.88
N ALA A 64 3.65 5.20 -0.09
CA ALA A 64 2.39 5.95 -0.09
C ALA A 64 1.51 5.60 1.12
N ILE A 65 1.44 4.31 1.49
CA ILE A 65 0.75 3.85 2.71
C ILE A 65 1.50 4.32 3.96
N GLY A 66 2.83 4.26 3.96
CA GLY A 66 3.68 4.71 5.07
C GLY A 66 3.49 6.18 5.42
N ALA A 67 3.12 7.02 4.44
CA ALA A 67 2.76 8.42 4.67
C ALA A 67 1.50 8.62 5.55
N ARG A 68 0.77 7.55 5.89
CA ARG A 68 -0.37 7.53 6.83
C ARG A 68 -0.02 6.99 8.21
N MET A 69 1.24 6.64 8.43
CA MET A 69 1.77 6.24 9.75
C MET A 69 2.34 7.42 10.55
N LEU A 70 2.41 8.61 9.94
CA LEU A 70 2.88 9.86 10.54
C LEU A 70 1.73 10.64 11.16
#